data_AF-A0A1G0C5Q2-F1
#
_entry.id   AF-A0A1G0C5Q2-F1
#
_cell.length_a   1.000
_cell.length_b   1.000
_cell.length_c   1.000
_cell.angle_alpha   90.00
_cell.angle_beta   90.00
_cell.angle_gamma   90.00
#
_symmetry.space_group_name_H-M   'P 1'
#
loop_
_entity.id
_entity.type
_entity.pdbx_description
1 polymer ?
#
loop_
_entity_poly.entity_id
_entity_poly.type
_entity_poly.pdbx_seq_one_letter_code
_entity_poly.pdbx_strand_id
1 'polypeptide(L)'
;MRQFFWKMAGADCSILEKSGSESQHRFLTIGLLYILVIGLMFAAFCGLFWKVFGMFWIAASCSLVVTFLIGSIYRLNMLSLEPYTLRDQDELKTKILTHVIRYFSVTLFAFFTAKCLETLLFGSLADADVLHEMEQRLGSVGGTLFVEHMIQLNLHHPWVWVLTALIVLLFLLPIILKFQLKKRKEYFSIKKNAEIRMVLTNHEHFKEQLTRLHKLAYEKYVPIKDVSRPKYTEHERKYSDEPFNTQRISEEIAYQSTEDFVNLRNWK
;
A
#
# COMPACT_ATOMS: atom_id res chain seq x y z
N MET A 1 5.88 4.54 -23.21
CA MET A 1 5.48 5.54 -22.19
C MET A 1 4.28 5.12 -21.34
N ARG A 2 3.16 4.62 -21.90
CA ARG A 2 1.95 4.25 -21.09
C ARG A 2 2.23 3.27 -19.95
N GLN A 3 3.02 2.22 -20.21
CA GLN A 3 3.42 1.23 -19.20
C GLN A 3 4.12 1.84 -17.97
N PHE A 4 4.86 2.94 -18.14
CA PHE A 4 5.51 3.62 -17.01
C PHE A 4 4.47 4.19 -16.04
N PHE A 5 3.47 4.91 -16.56
CA PHE A 5 2.39 5.46 -15.74
C PHE A 5 1.54 4.37 -15.09
N TRP A 6 1.31 3.26 -15.79
CA TRP A 6 0.63 2.09 -15.23
C TRP A 6 1.41 1.49 -14.06
N LYS A 7 2.73 1.32 -14.20
CA LYS A 7 3.60 0.86 -13.10
C LYS A 7 3.61 1.82 -11.91
N MET A 8 3.54 3.12 -12.17
CA MET A 8 3.44 4.13 -11.11
C MET A 8 2.11 4.06 -10.37
N ALA A 9 1.00 3.86 -11.09
CA ALA A 9 -0.33 3.65 -10.52
C ALA A 9 -0.49 2.28 -9.80
N GLY A 10 0.46 1.37 -9.98
CA GLY A 10 0.49 0.06 -9.36
C GLY A 10 -0.12 -1.08 -10.17
N ALA A 11 -0.43 -0.85 -11.43
CA ALA A 11 -0.98 -1.89 -12.27
C ALA A 11 0.10 -2.86 -12.76
N ASP A 12 -0.26 -4.14 -12.81
CA ASP A 12 0.41 -5.12 -13.65
C ASP A 12 0.11 -4.83 -15.13
N CYS A 13 1.14 -4.43 -15.88
CA CYS A 13 1.02 -4.10 -17.30
C CYS A 13 0.48 -5.27 -18.14
N SER A 14 0.89 -6.51 -17.84
CA SER A 14 0.52 -7.68 -18.64
C SER A 14 -0.98 -8.02 -18.50
N ILE A 15 -1.55 -7.76 -17.32
CA ILE A 15 -2.98 -7.91 -17.06
C ILE A 15 -3.74 -6.72 -17.63
N LEU A 16 -3.20 -5.51 -17.48
CA LEU A 16 -3.86 -4.29 -17.90
C LEU A 16 -3.97 -4.19 -19.43
N GLU A 17 -2.98 -4.67 -20.17
CA GLU A 17 -3.01 -4.77 -21.64
C GLU A 17 -4.13 -5.69 -22.15
N LYS A 18 -4.50 -6.71 -21.36
CA LYS A 18 -5.61 -7.63 -21.65
C LYS A 18 -6.97 -7.10 -21.19
N SER A 19 -6.99 -5.99 -20.45
CA SER A 19 -8.21 -5.36 -19.96
C SER A 19 -8.70 -4.27 -20.92
N GLY A 20 -9.97 -3.90 -20.80
CA GLY A 20 -10.63 -2.88 -21.59
C GLY A 20 -9.94 -1.51 -21.56
N SER A 21 -10.11 -0.78 -22.66
CA SER A 21 -9.51 0.54 -22.89
C SER A 21 -9.86 1.54 -21.78
N GLU A 22 -11.05 1.45 -21.18
CA GLU A 22 -11.45 2.29 -20.06
C GLU A 22 -10.56 2.08 -18.82
N SER A 23 -10.29 0.82 -18.45
CA SER A 23 -9.40 0.48 -17.33
C SER A 23 -8.00 1.02 -17.60
N GLN A 24 -7.48 0.81 -18.81
CA GLN A 24 -6.18 1.31 -19.24
C GLN A 24 -6.06 2.84 -19.13
N HIS A 25 -7.10 3.56 -19.55
CA HIS A 25 -7.12 5.03 -19.49
C HIS A 25 -7.16 5.53 -18.05
N ARG A 26 -8.00 4.94 -17.19
CA ARG A 26 -8.06 5.30 -15.76
C ARG A 26 -6.73 5.08 -15.05
N PHE A 27 -6.06 3.95 -15.29
CA PHE A 27 -4.72 3.71 -14.71
C PHE A 27 -3.68 4.70 -15.25
N LEU A 28 -3.78 5.12 -16.52
CA LEU A 28 -2.93 6.18 -17.06
C LEU A 28 -3.19 7.51 -16.35
N THR A 29 -4.45 7.91 -16.18
CA THR A 29 -4.85 9.13 -15.45
C THR A 29 -4.35 9.10 -14.02
N ILE A 30 -4.49 7.98 -13.31
CA ILE A 30 -3.98 7.81 -11.94
C ILE A 30 -2.45 7.98 -11.91
N GLY A 31 -1.73 7.37 -12.86
CA GLY A 31 -0.28 7.50 -12.96
C GLY A 31 0.17 8.94 -13.23
N LEU A 32 -0.54 9.66 -14.10
CA LEU A 32 -0.28 11.08 -14.38
C LEU A 32 -0.53 11.96 -13.15
N LEU A 33 -1.66 11.77 -12.46
CA LEU A 33 -1.99 12.50 -11.24
C LEU A 33 -0.97 12.22 -10.13
N TYR A 34 -0.49 10.97 -10.01
CA TYR A 34 0.58 10.63 -9.08
C TYR A 34 1.86 11.43 -9.37
N ILE A 35 2.32 11.47 -10.63
CA ILE A 35 3.52 12.24 -11.00
C ILE A 35 3.32 13.74 -10.75
N LEU A 36 2.13 14.27 -11.02
CA LEU A 36 1.79 15.66 -10.70
C LEU A 36 1.88 15.93 -9.20
N VAL A 37 1.31 15.05 -8.37
CA VAL A 37 1.39 15.14 -6.90
C VAL A 37 2.84 15.08 -6.41
N ILE A 38 3.67 14.16 -6.94
CA ILE A 38 5.10 14.10 -6.62
C ILE A 38 5.80 15.41 -7.00
N GLY A 39 5.51 15.97 -8.18
CA GLY A 39 6.09 17.23 -8.64
C GLY A 39 5.72 18.42 -7.75
N LEU A 40 4.45 18.51 -7.33
CA LEU A 40 3.99 19.54 -6.40
C LEU A 40 4.63 19.41 -5.01
N MET A 41 4.76 18.18 -4.50
CA MET A 41 5.48 17.94 -3.25
C MET A 41 6.94 18.39 -3.35
N PHE A 42 7.64 18.02 -4.43
CA PHE A 42 9.02 18.44 -4.64
C PHE A 42 9.15 19.96 -4.69
N ALA A 43 8.27 20.65 -5.45
CA ALA A 43 8.28 22.10 -5.53
C ALA A 43 8.02 22.76 -4.17
N ALA A 44 7.04 22.27 -3.41
CA ALA A 44 6.71 22.78 -2.09
C ALA A 44 7.87 22.63 -1.09
N PHE A 45 8.50 21.44 -1.04
CA PHE A 45 9.66 21.21 -0.17
C PHE A 45 10.91 21.96 -0.63
N CYS A 46 11.11 22.12 -1.94
CA CYS A 46 12.23 22.89 -2.47
C CYS A 46 12.11 24.37 -2.09
N GLY A 47 10.90 24.92 -2.22
CA GLY A 47 10.60 26.27 -1.73
C GLY A 47 10.83 26.44 -0.23
N LEU A 48 10.38 25.47 0.57
CA LEU A 48 10.59 25.46 2.02
C LEU A 48 12.09 25.45 2.36
N PHE A 49 12.84 24.48 1.83
CA PHE A 49 14.25 24.33 2.15
C PHE A 49 15.12 25.44 1.55
N TRP A 50 14.72 26.04 0.43
CA TRP A 50 15.37 27.23 -0.11
C TRP A 50 15.26 28.40 0.88
N LYS A 51 14.08 28.64 1.46
CA LYS A 51 13.89 29.67 2.49
C LYS A 51 14.70 29.38 3.76
N VAL A 52 14.87 28.11 4.13
CA VAL A 52 15.61 27.71 5.35
C VAL A 52 17.13 27.78 5.16
N PHE A 53 17.66 27.24 4.06
CA PHE A 53 19.11 27.08 3.87
C PHE A 53 19.75 28.17 3.00
N GLY A 54 18.97 28.90 2.20
CA GLY A 54 19.48 29.91 1.26
C GLY A 54 20.35 29.36 0.12
N MET A 55 20.54 28.03 0.05
CA MET A 55 21.39 27.36 -0.94
C MET A 55 20.59 26.36 -1.78
N PHE A 56 20.62 26.53 -3.10
CA PHE A 56 19.76 25.77 -4.04
C PHE A 56 20.04 24.28 -3.99
N TRP A 57 21.32 23.92 -4.05
CA TRP A 57 21.74 22.52 -4.13
C TRP A 57 21.39 21.73 -2.87
N ILE A 58 21.54 22.36 -1.69
CA ILE A 58 21.14 21.75 -0.41
C ILE A 58 19.61 21.60 -0.38
N ALA A 59 18.88 22.65 -0.73
CA ALA A 59 17.42 22.62 -0.76
C ALA A 59 16.87 21.55 -1.72
N ALA A 60 17.39 21.48 -2.95
CA ALA A 60 17.00 20.49 -3.94
C ALA A 60 17.31 19.05 -3.47
N SER A 61 18.49 18.83 -2.89
CA SER A 61 18.90 17.51 -2.38
C SER A 61 18.02 17.04 -1.23
N CYS A 62 17.78 17.91 -0.22
CA CYS A 62 16.89 17.61 0.89
C CYS A 62 15.44 17.37 0.42
N SER A 63 14.96 18.18 -0.53
CA SER A 63 13.61 18.04 -1.10
C SER A 63 13.43 16.73 -1.85
N LEU A 64 14.45 16.31 -2.59
CA LEU A 64 14.44 15.05 -3.33
C LEU A 64 14.33 13.87 -2.36
N VAL A 65 15.12 13.86 -1.28
CA VAL A 65 15.06 12.81 -0.25
C VAL A 65 13.70 12.78 0.43
N VAL A 66 13.19 13.91 0.90
CA VAL A 66 11.89 13.98 1.59
C VAL A 66 10.74 13.60 0.66
N THR A 67 10.74 14.11 -0.57
CA THR A 67 9.71 13.78 -1.57
C THR A 67 9.77 12.30 -1.96
N PHE A 68 10.96 11.71 -2.04
CA PHE A 68 11.10 10.27 -2.29
C PHE A 68 10.51 9.44 -1.15
N LEU A 69 10.77 9.81 0.11
CA LEU A 69 10.22 9.11 1.28
C LEU A 69 8.69 9.23 1.35
N ILE A 70 8.17 10.46 1.32
CA ILE A 70 6.71 10.71 1.37
C ILE A 70 6.02 10.11 0.15
N GLY A 71 6.62 10.26 -1.04
CA GLY A 71 6.12 9.68 -2.29
C GLY A 71 6.06 8.16 -2.24
N SER A 72 7.03 7.50 -1.60
CA SER A 72 7.02 6.05 -1.39
C SER A 72 5.90 5.61 -0.47
N ILE A 73 5.67 6.32 0.65
CA ILE A 73 4.56 6.05 1.57
C ILE A 73 3.22 6.29 0.86
N TYR A 74 3.08 7.39 0.13
CA TYR A 74 1.88 7.71 -0.65
C TYR A 74 1.59 6.63 -1.70
N ARG A 75 2.62 6.17 -2.44
CA ARG A 75 2.49 5.08 -3.40
C ARG A 75 2.08 3.78 -2.71
N LEU A 76 2.64 3.45 -1.56
CA LEU A 76 2.25 2.27 -0.78
C LEU A 76 0.78 2.35 -0.32
N ASN A 77 0.33 3.51 0.15
CA ASN A 77 -1.08 3.77 0.46
C ASN A 77 -1.97 3.55 -0.76
N MET A 78 -1.56 4.00 -1.94
CA MET A 78 -2.27 3.75 -3.19
C MET A 78 -2.29 2.27 -3.61
N LEU A 79 -1.17 1.54 -3.48
CA LEU A 79 -1.08 0.12 -3.82
C LEU A 79 -1.97 -0.73 -2.93
N SER A 80 -1.93 -0.46 -1.63
CA SER A 80 -2.64 -1.24 -0.63
C SER A 80 -4.17 -1.09 -0.71
N LEU A 81 -4.68 -0.08 -1.42
CA LEU A 81 -6.12 0.12 -1.70
C LEU A 81 -6.67 -0.85 -2.76
N GLU A 82 -5.84 -1.67 -3.37
CA GLU A 82 -6.31 -2.70 -4.29
C GLU A 82 -7.22 -3.71 -3.57
N PRO A 83 -8.34 -4.12 -4.21
CA PRO A 83 -9.17 -5.16 -3.65
C PRO A 83 -8.37 -6.46 -3.55
N TYR A 84 -8.51 -7.13 -2.40
CA TYR A 84 -8.11 -8.52 -2.27
C TYR A 84 -8.85 -9.36 -3.31
N THR A 85 -8.06 -10.03 -4.13
CA THR A 85 -8.48 -10.89 -5.23
C THR A 85 -8.68 -12.33 -4.76
N LEU A 86 -7.82 -12.77 -3.84
CA LEU A 86 -7.91 -14.04 -3.13
C LEU A 86 -8.90 -13.94 -1.97
N ARG A 87 -9.49 -15.09 -1.62
CA ARG A 87 -10.43 -15.19 -0.50
C ARG A 87 -9.64 -15.02 0.79
N ASP A 88 -10.06 -14.07 1.62
CA ASP A 88 -9.51 -13.84 2.95
C ASP A 88 -10.67 -13.90 3.94
N GLN A 89 -10.47 -14.51 5.10
CA GLN A 89 -11.53 -14.60 6.11
C GLN A 89 -11.79 -13.19 6.68
N ASP A 90 -13.06 -12.78 6.63
CA ASP A 90 -13.48 -11.39 6.81
C ASP A 90 -13.32 -10.88 8.24
N GLU A 91 -12.21 -10.22 8.54
CA GLU A 91 -12.18 -9.24 9.65
C GLU A 91 -12.59 -7.85 9.13
N LEU A 92 -13.90 -7.61 9.05
CA LEU A 92 -14.48 -6.33 8.63
C LEU A 92 -13.89 -5.13 9.39
N LYS A 93 -13.64 -5.28 10.70
CA LYS A 93 -13.07 -4.24 11.57
C LYS A 93 -11.67 -3.82 11.13
N THR A 94 -10.81 -4.80 10.83
CA THR A 94 -9.42 -4.61 10.42
C THR A 94 -9.36 -3.90 9.06
N LYS A 95 -10.31 -4.19 8.17
CA LYS A 95 -10.45 -3.51 6.86
C LYS A 95 -10.80 -2.03 7.01
N ILE A 96 -11.76 -1.68 7.88
CA ILE A 96 -12.18 -0.28 8.09
C ILE A 96 -11.03 0.54 8.68
N LEU A 97 -10.41 0.07 9.76
CA LEU A 97 -9.31 0.78 10.43
C LEU A 97 -8.16 1.05 9.45
N THR A 98 -7.80 0.05 8.65
CA THR A 98 -6.75 0.17 7.65
C THR A 98 -7.07 1.26 6.61
N HIS A 99 -8.32 1.36 6.16
CA HIS A 99 -8.74 2.43 5.25
C HIS A 99 -8.67 3.81 5.92
N VAL A 100 -9.13 3.95 7.16
CA VAL A 100 -9.08 5.22 7.92
C VAL A 100 -7.64 5.74 8.04
N ILE A 101 -6.70 4.89 8.44
CA ILE A 101 -5.28 5.26 8.58
C ILE A 101 -4.69 5.75 7.24
N ARG A 102 -5.04 5.10 6.13
CA ARG A 102 -4.58 5.50 4.79
C ARG A 102 -5.13 6.85 4.36
N TYR A 103 -6.44 7.08 4.50
CA TYR A 103 -7.04 8.37 4.15
C TYR A 103 -6.51 9.49 5.04
N PHE A 104 -6.35 9.23 6.34
CA PHE A 104 -5.80 10.19 7.28
C PHE A 104 -4.35 10.56 6.91
N SER A 105 -3.47 9.59 6.68
CA SER A 105 -2.07 9.86 6.30
C SER A 105 -1.95 10.63 4.99
N VAL A 106 -2.74 10.28 3.97
CA VAL A 106 -2.74 11.01 2.69
C VAL A 106 -3.25 12.45 2.89
N THR A 107 -4.30 12.64 3.67
CA THR A 107 -4.85 13.97 3.97
C THR A 107 -3.83 14.82 4.72
N LEU A 108 -3.11 14.24 5.68
CA LEU A 108 -2.05 14.91 6.42
C LEU A 108 -0.91 15.37 5.49
N PHE A 109 -0.44 14.50 4.59
CA PHE A 109 0.60 14.87 3.62
C PHE A 109 0.14 15.95 2.65
N ALA A 110 -1.11 15.86 2.19
CA ALA A 110 -1.69 16.85 1.29
C ALA A 110 -1.81 18.21 1.98
N PHE A 111 -2.28 18.24 3.23
CA PHE A 111 -2.37 19.45 4.05
C PHE A 111 -0.99 20.08 4.27
N PHE A 112 0.01 19.27 4.63
CA PHE A 112 1.37 19.75 4.86
C PHE A 112 2.01 20.31 3.58
N THR A 113 1.83 19.62 2.45
CA THR A 113 2.30 20.10 1.13
C THR A 113 1.58 21.38 0.73
N ALA A 114 0.27 21.46 0.95
CA ALA A 114 -0.52 22.65 0.66
C ALA A 114 0.02 23.86 1.43
N LYS A 115 0.24 23.72 2.74
CA LYS A 115 0.77 24.81 3.57
C LYS A 115 2.17 25.25 3.12
N CYS A 116 3.04 24.32 2.74
CA CYS A 116 4.34 24.67 2.17
C CYS A 116 4.21 25.43 0.84
N LEU A 117 3.28 25.03 -0.02
CA LEU A 117 3.04 25.66 -1.31
C LEU A 117 2.40 27.06 -1.15
N GLU A 118 1.49 27.23 -0.19
CA GLU A 118 0.88 28.52 0.14
C GLU A 118 1.94 29.54 0.56
N THR A 119 2.85 29.16 1.48
CA THR A 119 3.94 30.04 1.91
C THR A 119 4.95 30.33 0.79
N LEU A 120 5.06 29.43 -0.20
CA LEU A 120 5.89 29.65 -1.38
C LEU A 120 5.24 30.66 -2.34
N LEU A 121 3.95 30.49 -2.63
CA LEU A 121 3.22 31.29 -3.62
C LEU A 121 2.81 32.68 -3.09
N PHE A 122 2.37 32.74 -1.84
CA PHE A 122 1.77 33.93 -1.23
C PHE A 122 2.60 34.49 -0.09
N GLY A 123 3.81 33.97 0.13
CA GLY A 123 4.69 34.49 1.18
C GLY A 123 4.93 36.00 1.04
N SER A 124 5.08 36.51 -0.19
CA SER A 124 5.28 37.93 -0.42
C SER A 124 4.10 38.83 -0.01
N LEU A 125 2.88 38.29 0.06
CA LEU A 125 1.70 39.04 0.51
C LEU A 125 1.75 39.26 2.02
N ALA A 126 2.20 38.26 2.77
CA ALA A 126 2.35 38.37 4.21
C ALA A 126 3.65 39.11 4.60
N ASP A 127 4.71 39.07 3.79
CA ASP A 127 5.95 39.82 4.05
C ASP A 127 5.69 41.33 4.22
N ALA A 128 4.69 41.92 3.54
CA ALA A 128 4.35 43.34 3.67
C ALA A 128 3.78 43.71 5.06
N ASP A 129 2.94 42.83 5.63
CA ASP A 129 2.33 43.03 6.94
C ASP A 129 3.31 42.63 8.06
N VAL A 130 4.13 41.61 7.81
CA VAL A 130 5.04 41.00 8.79
C VAL A 130 6.35 41.77 8.94
N LEU A 131 6.85 42.45 7.90
CA LEU A 131 8.06 43.30 8.03
C LEU A 131 7.87 44.37 9.11
N HIS A 132 6.67 44.92 9.23
CA HIS A 132 6.38 45.99 10.18
C HIS A 132 6.32 45.48 11.64
N GLU A 133 5.88 44.24 11.84
CA GLU A 133 5.82 43.58 13.15
C GLU A 133 7.16 42.91 13.54
N MET A 134 7.94 42.47 12.54
CA MET A 134 9.27 41.85 12.69
C MET A 134 10.36 42.85 13.10
N GLU A 135 10.31 44.08 12.59
CA GLU A 135 11.26 45.14 12.99
C GLU A 135 11.16 45.42 14.51
N GLN A 136 10.02 45.09 15.12
CA GLN A 136 9.80 45.20 16.57
C GLN A 136 10.30 44.00 17.39
N ARG A 137 10.59 42.84 16.77
CA ARG A 137 10.93 41.58 17.45
C ARG A 137 12.31 41.02 17.08
N LEU A 138 13.29 41.89 16.80
CA LEU A 138 14.68 41.51 16.53
C LEU A 138 15.23 40.54 17.60
N GLY A 139 15.38 39.27 17.23
CA GLY A 139 15.99 38.23 18.07
C GLY A 139 15.54 36.79 17.77
N SER A 140 14.50 36.58 16.97
CA SER A 140 13.93 35.24 16.78
C SER A 140 14.63 34.41 15.69
N VAL A 141 15.02 33.19 16.07
CA VAL A 141 15.66 32.14 15.26
C VAL A 141 14.76 31.75 14.08
N GLY A 142 15.33 31.72 12.87
CA GLY A 142 14.62 31.62 11.57
C GLY A 142 13.64 30.45 11.36
N GLY A 143 13.62 29.44 12.25
CA GLY A 143 12.63 28.35 12.20
C GLY A 143 11.23 28.75 12.69
N THR A 144 11.14 29.68 13.65
CA THR A 144 9.84 30.15 14.17
C THR A 144 9.14 31.08 13.18
N LEU A 145 9.93 31.79 12.36
CA LEU A 145 9.45 32.74 11.37
C LEU A 145 8.58 32.09 10.31
N PHE A 146 8.89 30.85 9.88
CA PHE A 146 8.08 30.17 8.87
C PHE A 146 6.67 29.84 9.38
N VAL A 147 6.57 29.36 10.62
CA VAL A 147 5.28 28.99 11.23
C VAL A 147 4.45 30.23 11.52
N GLU A 148 5.08 31.28 12.06
CA GLU A 148 4.43 32.56 12.34
C GLU A 148 3.91 33.20 11.04
N HIS A 149 4.73 33.21 10.00
CA HIS A 149 4.35 33.70 8.68
C HIS A 149 3.17 32.93 8.07
N MET A 150 3.16 31.60 8.22
CA MET A 150 2.05 30.76 7.79
C MET A 150 0.76 31.06 8.58
N ILE A 151 0.87 31.33 9.90
CA ILE A 151 -0.27 31.69 10.74
C ILE A 151 -0.83 33.05 10.31
N GLN A 152 0.03 34.06 10.18
CA GLN A 152 -0.38 35.41 9.77
C GLN A 152 -1.01 35.42 8.37
N LEU A 153 -0.46 34.66 7.42
CA LEU A 153 -1.04 34.50 6.08
C LEU A 153 -2.47 33.94 6.15
N ASN A 154 -2.71 32.90 6.96
CA ASN A 154 -4.05 32.30 7.09
C ASN A 154 -5.04 33.20 7.84
N LEU A 155 -4.57 34.03 8.76
CA LEU A 155 -5.41 34.97 9.51
C LEU A 155 -5.87 36.15 8.62
N HIS A 156 -4.96 36.75 7.86
CA HIS A 156 -5.26 37.91 7.02
C HIS A 156 -5.89 37.53 5.67
N HIS A 157 -5.60 36.31 5.17
CA HIS A 157 -6.06 35.84 3.87
C HIS A 157 -6.75 34.47 3.96
N PRO A 158 -7.98 34.40 4.51
CA PRO A 158 -8.69 33.13 4.69
C PRO A 158 -9.02 32.43 3.36
N TRP A 159 -9.03 33.14 2.24
CA TRP A 159 -9.22 32.56 0.91
C TRP A 159 -8.10 31.57 0.52
N VAL A 160 -6.93 31.64 1.17
CA VAL A 160 -5.83 30.68 1.00
C VAL A 160 -6.27 29.25 1.37
N TRP A 161 -7.27 29.09 2.25
CA TRP A 161 -7.88 27.79 2.55
C TRP A 161 -8.56 27.13 1.34
N VAL A 162 -9.00 27.91 0.35
CA VAL A 162 -9.54 27.36 -0.91
C VAL A 162 -8.43 26.64 -1.66
N LEU A 163 -7.21 27.20 -1.70
CA LEU A 163 -6.05 26.53 -2.28
C LEU A 163 -5.71 25.26 -1.49
N THR A 164 -5.75 25.31 -0.15
CA THR A 164 -5.55 24.11 0.68
C THR A 164 -6.53 23.01 0.28
N ALA A 165 -7.82 23.33 0.18
CA ALA A 165 -8.87 22.37 -0.16
C ALA A 165 -8.66 21.78 -1.57
N LEU A 166 -8.26 22.61 -2.55
CA LEU A 166 -7.97 22.15 -3.91
C LEU A 166 -6.78 21.19 -3.96
N ILE A 167 -5.70 21.47 -3.21
CA ILE A 167 -4.53 20.58 -3.15
C ILE A 167 -4.89 19.28 -2.42
N VAL A 168 -5.64 19.34 -1.33
CA VAL A 168 -6.13 18.13 -0.64
C VAL A 168 -6.99 17.27 -1.56
N LEU A 169 -7.92 17.89 -2.30
CA LEU A 169 -8.74 17.18 -3.29
C LEU A 169 -7.88 16.55 -4.39
N LEU A 170 -6.85 17.25 -4.87
CA LEU A 170 -5.92 16.74 -5.88
C LEU A 170 -5.17 15.49 -5.39
N PHE A 171 -4.74 15.46 -4.13
CA PHE A 171 -4.09 14.30 -3.52
C PHE A 171 -5.07 13.14 -3.28
N LEU A 172 -6.34 13.42 -3.00
CA LEU A 172 -7.35 12.37 -2.83
C LEU A 172 -7.85 11.82 -4.17
N LEU A 173 -7.73 12.57 -5.26
CA LEU A 173 -8.27 12.20 -6.57
C LEU A 173 -7.75 10.84 -7.11
N PRO A 174 -6.44 10.53 -7.09
CA PRO A 174 -5.93 9.20 -7.49
C PRO A 174 -6.57 8.04 -6.71
N ILE A 175 -6.81 8.26 -5.42
CA ILE A 175 -7.41 7.26 -4.52
C ILE A 175 -8.90 7.07 -4.87
N ILE A 176 -9.64 8.17 -5.06
CA ILE A 176 -11.04 8.14 -5.46
C ILE A 176 -11.19 7.41 -6.81
N LEU A 177 -10.34 7.71 -7.78
CA LEU A 177 -10.34 7.04 -9.08
C LEU A 177 -10.04 5.54 -8.96
N LYS A 178 -9.09 5.17 -8.08
CA LYS A 178 -8.76 3.76 -7.81
C LYS A 178 -9.92 3.02 -7.14
N PHE A 179 -10.67 3.68 -6.25
CA PHE A 179 -11.88 3.10 -5.66
C PHE A 179 -12.99 2.90 -6.70
N GLN A 180 -13.14 3.80 -7.66
CA GLN A 180 -14.11 3.65 -8.75
C GLN A 180 -13.74 2.49 -9.70
N LEU A 181 -12.45 2.24 -9.95
CA LEU A 181 -11.98 1.09 -10.74
C LEU A 181 -12.44 -0.24 -10.16
N LYS A 182 -12.50 -0.37 -8.82
CA LYS A 182 -12.96 -1.58 -8.14
C LYS A 182 -14.39 -1.97 -8.53
N LYS A 183 -15.26 -0.99 -8.80
CA LYS A 183 -16.66 -1.24 -9.18
C LYS A 183 -16.82 -1.88 -10.57
N ARG A 184 -15.87 -1.63 -11.48
CA ARG A 184 -15.99 -2.04 -12.90
C ARG A 184 -15.48 -3.46 -13.19
N LYS A 185 -14.95 -4.16 -12.19
CA LYS A 185 -14.56 -5.59 -12.15
C LYS A 185 -13.60 -6.12 -13.22
N GLU A 186 -13.46 -5.52 -14.40
CA GLU A 186 -12.75 -6.14 -15.54
C GLU A 186 -11.26 -6.38 -15.26
N TYR A 187 -10.49 -5.35 -14.94
CA TYR A 187 -9.08 -5.50 -14.60
C TYR A 187 -8.90 -6.47 -13.41
N PHE A 188 -9.71 -6.29 -12.36
CA PHE A 188 -9.60 -7.09 -11.14
C PHE A 188 -10.08 -8.54 -11.30
N SER A 189 -10.98 -8.83 -12.23
CA SER A 189 -11.41 -10.20 -12.53
C SER A 189 -10.33 -10.95 -13.30
N ILE A 190 -9.69 -10.31 -14.29
CA ILE A 190 -8.56 -10.89 -15.01
C ILE A 190 -7.39 -11.13 -14.05
N LYS A 191 -7.07 -10.14 -13.18
CA LYS A 191 -6.05 -10.28 -12.14
C LYS A 191 -6.35 -11.44 -11.19
N LYS A 192 -7.57 -11.50 -10.66
CA LYS A 192 -8.02 -12.59 -9.79
C LYS A 192 -7.87 -13.96 -10.46
N ASN A 193 -8.29 -14.10 -11.71
CA ASN A 193 -8.17 -15.36 -12.44
C ASN A 193 -6.71 -15.74 -12.75
N ALA A 194 -5.84 -14.76 -12.99
CA ALA A 194 -4.41 -14.99 -13.16
C ALA A 194 -3.76 -15.49 -11.86
N GLU A 195 -4.07 -14.86 -10.73
CA GLU A 195 -3.53 -15.23 -9.42
C GLU A 195 -4.05 -16.58 -8.94
N ILE A 196 -5.35 -16.86 -9.10
CA ILE A 196 -5.93 -18.18 -8.81
C ILE A 196 -5.20 -19.27 -9.61
N ARG A 197 -5.00 -19.06 -10.92
CA ARG A 197 -4.27 -20.01 -11.76
C ARG A 197 -2.83 -20.20 -11.28
N MET A 198 -2.13 -19.12 -10.94
CA MET A 198 -0.76 -19.21 -10.42
C MET A 198 -0.68 -20.04 -9.13
N VAL A 199 -1.61 -19.82 -8.20
CA VAL A 199 -1.68 -20.58 -6.95
C VAL A 199 -1.97 -22.06 -7.22
N LEU A 200 -2.94 -22.37 -8.10
CA LEU A 200 -3.28 -23.74 -8.47
C LEU A 200 -2.11 -24.46 -9.13
N THR A 201 -1.48 -23.85 -10.13
CA THR A 201 -0.33 -24.43 -10.84
C THR A 201 0.86 -24.67 -9.91
N ASN A 202 1.16 -23.71 -9.02
CA ASN A 202 2.25 -23.88 -8.05
C ASN A 202 1.94 -24.99 -7.03
N HIS A 203 0.67 -25.12 -6.62
CA HIS A 203 0.26 -26.18 -5.71
C HIS A 203 0.28 -27.57 -6.37
N GLU A 204 -0.11 -27.67 -7.64
CA GLU A 204 0.05 -28.89 -8.44
C GLU A 204 1.52 -29.29 -8.53
N HIS A 205 2.40 -28.35 -8.88
CA HIS A 205 3.83 -28.59 -8.92
C HIS A 205 4.39 -29.03 -7.56
N PHE A 206 3.95 -28.41 -6.47
CA PHE A 206 4.32 -28.82 -5.12
C PHE A 206 3.89 -30.27 -4.83
N LYS A 207 2.64 -30.66 -5.15
CA LYS A 207 2.15 -32.02 -4.94
C LYS A 207 2.97 -33.04 -5.75
N GLU A 208 3.27 -32.74 -7.01
CA GLU A 208 4.11 -33.61 -7.85
C GLU A 208 5.51 -33.82 -7.24
N GLN A 209 6.16 -32.74 -6.80
CA GLN A 209 7.48 -32.82 -6.17
C GLN A 209 7.43 -33.58 -4.84
N LEU A 210 6.42 -33.32 -4.01
CA LEU A 210 6.23 -34.01 -2.74
C LEU A 210 6.00 -35.51 -2.95
N THR A 211 5.11 -35.89 -3.88
CA THR A 211 4.85 -37.28 -4.25
C THR A 211 6.12 -37.96 -4.75
N ARG A 212 6.91 -37.29 -5.59
CA ARG A 212 8.20 -37.81 -6.07
C ARG A 212 9.19 -38.04 -4.93
N LEU A 213 9.36 -37.07 -4.04
CA LEU A 213 10.27 -37.17 -2.89
C LEU A 213 9.84 -38.27 -1.93
N HIS A 214 8.55 -38.36 -1.62
CA HIS A 214 8.00 -39.42 -0.78
C HIS A 214 8.20 -40.80 -1.39
N LYS A 215 7.98 -40.97 -2.70
CA LYS A 215 8.24 -42.23 -3.40
C LYS A 215 9.70 -42.64 -3.29
N LEU A 216 10.64 -41.72 -3.54
CA LEU A 216 12.08 -41.98 -3.43
C LEU A 216 12.50 -42.33 -2.00
N ALA A 217 11.97 -41.62 -1.00
CA ALA A 217 12.23 -41.91 0.41
C ALA A 217 11.68 -43.29 0.80
N TYR A 218 10.45 -43.61 0.37
CA TYR A 218 9.81 -44.88 0.65
C TYR A 218 10.60 -46.06 0.05
N GLU A 219 10.99 -45.95 -1.23
CA GLU A 219 11.80 -46.96 -1.93
C GLU A 219 13.19 -47.17 -1.26
N LYS A 220 13.77 -46.10 -0.71
CA LYS A 220 15.11 -46.15 -0.12
C LYS A 220 15.14 -46.68 1.32
N TYR A 221 14.13 -46.36 2.12
CA TYR A 221 14.18 -46.55 3.58
C TYR A 221 13.20 -47.60 4.13
N VAL A 222 12.24 -48.11 3.34
CA VAL A 222 11.33 -49.17 3.80
C VAL A 222 11.85 -50.54 3.32
N PRO A 223 12.42 -51.39 4.20
CA PRO A 223 13.00 -52.66 3.81
C PRO A 223 11.94 -53.63 3.26
N ILE A 224 12.28 -54.32 2.18
CA ILE A 224 11.48 -55.36 1.53
C ILE A 224 11.55 -56.64 2.39
N LYS A 225 10.97 -56.65 3.59
CA LYS A 225 10.81 -57.88 4.36
C LYS A 225 9.44 -57.93 5.00
N ASP A 226 8.56 -58.55 4.24
CA ASP A 226 7.34 -59.27 4.62
C ASP A 226 6.12 -58.53 5.21
N VAL A 227 5.00 -58.81 4.54
CA VAL A 227 3.59 -58.66 4.90
C VAL A 227 3.10 -57.30 5.40
N SER A 228 2.21 -56.70 4.61
CA SER A 228 1.51 -55.41 4.81
C SER A 228 2.37 -54.16 4.63
N ARG A 229 2.67 -53.83 3.36
CA ARG A 229 3.14 -52.48 3.01
C ARG A 229 2.16 -51.46 3.60
N PRO A 230 2.60 -50.50 4.44
CA PRO A 230 1.75 -49.38 4.78
C PRO A 230 1.31 -48.73 3.47
N LYS A 231 -0.01 -48.61 3.30
CA LYS A 231 -0.60 -48.03 2.10
C LYS A 231 -0.01 -46.63 1.95
N TYR A 232 0.45 -46.29 0.74
CA TYR A 232 0.93 -44.96 0.41
C TYR A 232 -0.08 -43.93 0.94
N THR A 233 0.28 -43.20 1.99
CA THR A 233 -0.56 -42.12 2.50
C THR A 233 -0.33 -40.93 1.59
N GLU A 234 -1.28 -40.77 0.68
CA GLU A 234 -1.42 -39.57 -0.13
C GLU A 234 -1.50 -38.34 0.79
N HIS A 235 -1.11 -37.18 0.28
CA HIS A 235 -1.12 -35.94 1.04
C HIS A 235 -2.45 -35.74 1.79
N GLU A 236 -2.41 -35.83 3.11
CA GLU A 236 -3.59 -35.60 3.95
C GLU A 236 -3.94 -34.12 3.92
N ARG A 237 -5.15 -33.83 3.44
CA ARG A 237 -5.62 -32.45 3.33
C ARG A 237 -6.03 -31.93 4.69
N LYS A 238 -5.49 -30.79 5.10
CA LYS A 238 -5.83 -30.12 6.36
C LYS A 238 -6.90 -29.05 6.18
N TYR A 239 -7.07 -28.58 4.94
CA TYR A 239 -8.04 -27.54 4.59
C TYR A 239 -9.00 -28.04 3.51
N SER A 240 -10.27 -27.64 3.61
CA SER A 240 -11.28 -28.01 2.62
C SER A 240 -11.07 -27.27 1.30
N ASP A 241 -10.37 -26.14 1.33
CA ASP A 241 -10.11 -25.26 0.20
C ASP A 241 -8.63 -25.18 -0.19
N GLU A 242 -7.85 -26.23 0.06
CA GLU A 242 -6.48 -26.34 -0.48
C GLU A 242 -6.48 -26.03 -1.99
N PRO A 243 -5.59 -25.15 -2.47
CA PRO A 243 -4.42 -24.56 -1.81
C PRO A 243 -4.61 -23.27 -1.01
N PHE A 244 -5.81 -22.70 -0.96
CA PHE A 244 -6.03 -21.37 -0.40
C PHE A 244 -6.02 -21.35 1.14
N ASN A 245 -6.25 -22.51 1.77
CA ASN A 245 -6.13 -22.74 3.21
C ASN A 245 -6.93 -21.75 4.07
N THR A 246 -8.08 -21.30 3.59
CA THR A 246 -8.96 -20.40 4.34
C THR A 246 -9.94 -21.16 5.22
N GLN A 247 -10.21 -22.43 4.95
CA GLN A 247 -11.20 -23.24 5.67
C GLN A 247 -10.55 -24.52 6.19
N ARG A 248 -10.18 -24.52 7.48
CA ARG A 248 -9.65 -25.73 8.12
C ARG A 248 -10.75 -26.79 8.20
N ILE A 249 -10.42 -28.02 7.84
CA ILE A 249 -11.34 -29.16 8.04
C ILE A 249 -11.47 -29.33 9.56
N SER A 250 -12.69 -29.16 10.08
CA SER A 250 -12.97 -29.40 11.49
C SER A 250 -12.98 -30.91 11.71
N GLU A 251 -11.85 -31.46 12.10
CA GLU A 251 -11.84 -32.78 12.74
C GLU A 251 -12.43 -32.60 14.13
N GLU A 252 -13.48 -33.36 14.44
CA GLU A 252 -13.85 -33.59 15.85
C GLU A 252 -12.69 -34.36 16.48
N ILE A 253 -11.70 -33.63 16.97
CA ILE A 253 -10.64 -34.20 17.79
C ILE A 253 -11.33 -34.60 19.08
N ALA A 254 -11.69 -35.87 19.21
CA ALA A 254 -12.07 -36.44 20.49
C ALA A 254 -10.87 -36.28 21.40
N TYR A 255 -10.91 -35.27 22.28
CA TYR A 255 -9.88 -35.09 23.28
C TYR A 255 -9.83 -36.35 24.13
N GLN A 256 -8.71 -37.05 24.06
CA GLN A 256 -8.46 -38.20 24.91
C GLN A 256 -8.50 -37.75 26.37
N SER A 257 -9.13 -38.56 27.22
CA SER A 257 -9.24 -38.29 28.64
C SER A 257 -7.88 -38.39 29.31
N THR A 258 -7.71 -37.80 30.50
CA THR A 258 -6.46 -37.93 31.27
C THR A 258 -6.07 -39.39 31.50
N GLU A 259 -7.04 -40.31 31.59
CA GLU A 259 -6.80 -41.75 31.76
C GLU A 259 -6.14 -42.40 30.53
N ASP A 260 -6.46 -41.92 29.33
CA ASP A 260 -5.87 -42.39 28.07
C ASP A 260 -4.37 -42.02 27.96
N PHE A 261 -3.95 -40.93 28.60
CA PHE A 261 -2.54 -40.51 28.64
C PHE A 261 -1.71 -41.29 29.67
N VAL A 262 -2.33 -41.84 30.72
CA VAL A 262 -1.64 -42.59 31.78
C VAL A 262 -1.54 -44.08 31.41
N ASN A 263 -2.48 -44.60 30.61
CA ASN A 263 -2.51 -46.01 30.24
C ASN A 263 -1.62 -46.30 29.01
N LEU A 264 -0.31 -46.41 29.24
CA LEU A 264 0.72 -46.75 28.24
C LEU A 264 0.48 -48.09 27.48
N ARG A 265 -0.49 -48.91 27.93
CA ARG A 265 -0.85 -50.18 27.30
C ARG A 265 -1.59 -50.03 25.98
N ASN A 266 -2.18 -48.87 25.72
CA ASN A 266 -2.98 -48.59 24.51
C ASN A 266 -2.16 -47.98 23.36
N TRP A 267 -0.84 -47.80 23.54
CA TRP A 267 0.08 -47.27 22.52
C TRP A 267 0.71 -48.40 21.67
N LYS A 268 -0.12 -49.28 21.10
CA LYS A 268 0.32 -50.29 20.12
C LYS A 268 -0.23 -49.99 18.73
#